data_AF-A0AAV7NRP1-F1
#
_entry.id   AF-A0AAV7NRP1-F1
#
_cell.length_a   1.000
_cell.length_b   1.000
_cell.length_c   1.000
_cell.angle_alpha   90.00
_cell.angle_beta   90.00
_cell.angle_gamma   90.00
#
_symmetry.space_group_name_H-M   'P 1'
#
loop_
_entity.id
_entity.type
_entity.pdbx_description
1 polymer ?
#
loop_
_entity_poly.entity_id
_entity_poly.type
_entity_poly.pdbx_seq_one_letter_code
_entity_poly.pdbx_strand_id
1 'polypeptide(L)'
;MHSAVTRIQVQRPGFNYTFAHICVLNNDKTCIVDDIVHILEGLKSARSSNRTTFIITYPITQLKDGREVYNGHQLGGVTIHSKDRVKSAEAVQLTYYLQAINALNDVVAEKWESIFCDTVDHFQRANREVKMYPFTSASLGEDFQKTSIVSQRYLITSLALVLTLAVLCCSMQDCVRSKPWLGLTGLVTVSLATLTAAGIINLTGGKYNSTFLGLPFIM
;
A
#
# COMPACT_ATOMS: atom_id res chain seq x y z
N MET A 1 -9.56 -12.61 -14.15
CA MET A 1 -9.19 -11.50 -13.24
C MET A 1 -9.31 -10.14 -13.91
N HIS A 2 -8.49 -9.78 -14.91
CA HIS A 2 -8.52 -8.44 -15.56
C HIS A 2 -9.94 -7.96 -15.93
N SER A 3 -10.72 -8.78 -16.65
CA SER A 3 -12.11 -8.46 -17.02
C SER A 3 -13.06 -8.27 -15.82
N ALA A 4 -12.76 -8.83 -14.65
CA ALA A 4 -13.57 -8.62 -13.45
C ALA A 4 -13.20 -7.29 -12.79
N VAL A 5 -11.90 -6.97 -12.72
CA VAL A 5 -11.38 -5.71 -12.19
C VAL A 5 -11.90 -4.51 -12.99
N THR A 6 -11.89 -4.58 -14.31
CA THR A 6 -12.40 -3.49 -15.16
C THR A 6 -13.92 -3.28 -15.06
N ARG A 7 -14.66 -4.27 -14.55
CA ARG A 7 -16.11 -4.22 -14.32
C ARG A 7 -16.50 -3.84 -12.90
N ILE A 8 -15.53 -3.54 -12.02
CA ILE A 8 -15.82 -3.05 -10.67
C ILE A 8 -16.65 -1.77 -10.77
N GLN A 9 -17.70 -1.71 -9.95
CA GLN A 9 -18.60 -0.56 -9.86
C GLN A 9 -18.59 0.00 -8.44
N VAL A 10 -18.43 1.32 -8.32
CA VAL A 10 -18.56 2.06 -7.07
C VAL A 10 -19.89 2.80 -7.08
N GLN A 11 -20.80 2.38 -6.21
CA GLN A 11 -22.12 2.99 -6.10
C GLN A 11 -22.03 4.30 -5.31
N ARG A 12 -22.57 5.37 -5.89
CA ARG A 12 -22.77 6.66 -5.25
C ARG A 12 -24.20 7.15 -5.50
N PRO A 13 -24.73 8.06 -4.66
CA PRO A 13 -26.06 8.62 -4.89
C PRO A 13 -26.16 9.21 -6.30
N GLY A 14 -27.04 8.64 -7.13
CA GLY A 14 -27.31 9.13 -8.49
C GLY A 14 -26.34 8.68 -9.59
N PHE A 15 -25.23 8.00 -9.30
CA PHE A 15 -24.30 7.52 -10.34
C PHE A 15 -23.45 6.32 -9.88
N ASN A 16 -23.27 5.35 -10.79
CA ASN A 16 -22.39 4.21 -10.57
C ASN A 16 -21.10 4.40 -11.36
N TYR A 17 -20.02 4.69 -10.63
CA TYR A 17 -18.70 4.87 -11.22
C TYR A 17 -18.10 3.52 -11.58
N THR A 18 -17.46 3.44 -12.74
CA THR A 18 -16.72 2.25 -13.19
C THR A 18 -15.25 2.64 -13.40
N PHE A 19 -14.38 1.65 -13.64
CA PHE A 19 -12.97 1.91 -13.94
C PHE A 19 -12.80 2.94 -15.08
N ALA A 20 -13.64 2.90 -16.11
CA ALA A 20 -13.59 3.84 -17.23
C ALA A 20 -13.81 5.32 -16.85
N HIS A 21 -14.43 5.59 -15.70
CA HIS A 21 -14.71 6.95 -15.22
C HIS A 21 -13.59 7.52 -14.36
N ILE A 22 -12.69 6.67 -13.84
CA ILE A 22 -11.65 7.06 -12.88
C ILE A 22 -10.24 6.70 -13.35
N CYS A 23 -10.09 6.04 -14.49
CA CYS A 23 -8.79 5.68 -15.04
C CYS A 23 -8.07 6.89 -15.65
N VAL A 24 -6.75 6.80 -15.75
CA VAL A 24 -5.98 7.74 -16.58
C VAL A 24 -6.27 7.46 -18.05
N LEU A 25 -6.65 8.50 -18.79
CA LEU A 25 -6.98 8.41 -20.21
C LEU A 25 -5.75 8.66 -21.09
N ASN A 26 -5.63 7.89 -22.16
CA ASN A 26 -4.70 8.15 -23.25
C ASN A 26 -5.26 9.23 -24.20
N ASN A 27 -4.46 9.65 -25.19
CA ASN A 27 -4.86 10.58 -26.26
C ASN A 27 -6.15 10.13 -26.99
N ASP A 28 -6.37 8.83 -27.11
CA ASP A 28 -7.56 8.23 -27.74
C ASP A 28 -8.78 8.13 -26.82
N LYS A 29 -8.74 8.74 -25.62
CA LYS A 29 -9.79 8.64 -24.58
C LYS A 29 -10.07 7.21 -24.09
N THR A 30 -9.09 6.33 -24.19
CA THR A 30 -9.12 4.98 -23.63
C THR A 30 -8.31 4.93 -22.34
N CYS A 31 -8.68 4.05 -21.40
CA CYS A 31 -7.92 3.87 -20.18
C CYS A 31 -6.53 3.30 -20.48
N ILE A 32 -5.50 3.91 -19.89
CA ILE A 32 -4.15 3.36 -19.91
C ILE A 32 -4.10 2.14 -18.98
N VAL A 33 -3.67 1.01 -19.52
CA VAL A 33 -3.44 -0.25 -18.81
C VAL A 33 -2.14 -0.84 -19.33
N ASP A 34 -1.41 -1.59 -18.51
CA ASP A 34 -0.17 -2.24 -18.94
C ASP A 34 -0.36 -3.09 -20.20
N ASP A 35 0.53 -2.90 -21.17
CA ASP A 35 0.52 -3.61 -22.45
C ASP A 35 0.66 -5.14 -22.32
N ILE A 36 1.10 -5.63 -21.16
CA ILE A 36 1.10 -7.06 -20.83
C ILE A 36 -0.29 -7.68 -20.95
N VAL A 37 -1.36 -6.89 -20.78
CA VAL A 37 -2.74 -7.33 -21.01
C VAL A 37 -2.94 -7.79 -22.45
N HIS A 38 -2.41 -7.04 -23.43
CA HIS A 38 -2.50 -7.43 -24.84
C HIS A 38 -1.72 -8.72 -25.15
N ILE A 39 -0.58 -8.92 -24.49
CA ILE A 39 0.20 -10.17 -24.58
C ILE A 39 -0.62 -11.34 -24.02
N LEU A 40 -1.25 -11.16 -22.84
CA LEU A 40 -2.10 -12.18 -22.20
C LEU A 40 -3.37 -12.50 -23.02
N GLU A 41 -4.00 -11.50 -23.62
CA GLU A 41 -5.15 -11.69 -24.53
C GLU A 41 -4.72 -12.42 -25.81
N GLY A 42 -3.54 -12.08 -26.35
CA GLY A 42 -2.92 -12.77 -27.46
C GLY A 42 -2.67 -14.24 -27.16
N LEU A 43 -2.14 -14.55 -25.98
CA LEU A 43 -1.94 -15.91 -25.48
C LEU A 43 -3.25 -16.67 -25.30
N LYS A 44 -4.27 -16.03 -24.71
CA LYS A 44 -5.61 -16.63 -24.54
C LYS A 44 -6.22 -16.99 -25.90
N SER A 45 -6.12 -16.09 -26.87
CA SER A 45 -6.65 -16.27 -28.21
C SER A 45 -5.87 -17.35 -28.99
N ALA A 46 -4.55 -17.38 -28.85
CA ALA A 46 -3.71 -18.42 -29.44
C ALA A 46 -4.04 -19.81 -28.88
N ARG A 47 -4.22 -19.90 -27.56
CA ARG A 47 -4.68 -21.12 -26.88
C ARG A 47 -6.05 -21.57 -27.36
N SER A 48 -7.00 -20.65 -27.50
CA SER A 48 -8.35 -20.96 -28.02
C SER A 48 -8.34 -21.44 -29.47
N SER A 49 -7.38 -20.98 -30.28
CA SER A 49 -7.24 -21.33 -31.70
C SER A 49 -6.30 -22.53 -31.93
N ASN A 50 -5.84 -23.23 -30.88
CA ASN A 50 -4.83 -24.29 -30.95
C ASN A 50 -3.52 -23.90 -31.65
N ARG A 51 -3.22 -22.59 -31.74
CA ARG A 51 -1.94 -22.09 -32.26
C ARG A 51 -0.97 -22.00 -31.11
N THR A 52 0.05 -22.85 -31.10
CA THR A 52 1.05 -22.98 -30.02
C THR A 52 2.18 -21.95 -30.09
N THR A 53 2.24 -21.12 -31.12
CA THR A 53 3.41 -20.28 -31.44
C THR A 53 3.15 -18.78 -31.24
N PHE A 54 2.69 -18.38 -30.06
CA PHE A 54 2.85 -16.98 -29.65
C PHE A 54 4.25 -16.80 -29.08
N ILE A 55 5.12 -16.12 -29.84
CA ILE A 55 6.51 -15.88 -29.43
C ILE A 55 6.54 -14.60 -28.60
N ILE A 56 6.98 -14.72 -27.35
CA ILE A 56 7.23 -13.60 -26.44
C ILE A 56 8.73 -13.41 -26.35
N THR A 57 9.19 -12.18 -26.57
CA THR A 57 10.60 -11.81 -26.43
C THR A 57 10.79 -10.87 -25.23
N TYR A 58 11.96 -10.90 -24.62
CA TYR A 58 12.27 -10.08 -23.44
C TYR A 58 13.55 -9.28 -23.70
N PRO A 59 13.60 -7.97 -23.36
CA PRO A 59 12.61 -7.17 -22.62
C PRO A 59 11.61 -6.40 -23.50
N ILE A 60 11.62 -6.62 -24.82
CA ILE A 60 10.69 -6.01 -25.76
C ILE A 60 10.02 -7.10 -26.59
N THR A 61 8.69 -7.14 -26.61
CA THR A 61 7.89 -8.04 -27.44
C THR A 61 7.22 -7.27 -28.57
N GLN A 62 7.31 -7.81 -29.78
CA GLN A 62 6.55 -7.34 -30.94
C GLN A 62 5.14 -7.97 -30.93
N LEU A 63 4.11 -7.13 -30.82
CA LEU A 63 2.71 -7.58 -30.92
C LEU A 63 2.35 -7.92 -32.37
N LYS A 64 1.21 -8.63 -32.56
CA LYS A 64 0.67 -8.94 -33.89
C LYS A 64 0.34 -7.69 -34.72
N ASP A 65 0.14 -6.56 -34.06
CA ASP A 65 -0.14 -5.25 -34.62
C ASP A 65 1.13 -4.50 -35.06
N GLY A 66 2.32 -5.12 -34.92
CA GLY A 66 3.61 -4.49 -35.24
C GLY A 66 4.09 -3.47 -34.21
N ARG A 67 3.36 -3.30 -33.10
CA ARG A 67 3.75 -2.44 -31.98
C ARG A 67 4.76 -3.15 -31.09
N GLU A 68 5.84 -2.45 -30.74
CA GLU A 68 6.82 -2.90 -29.76
C GLU A 68 6.37 -2.53 -28.35
N VAL A 69 6.34 -3.53 -27.47
CA VAL A 69 5.92 -3.39 -26.08
C VAL A 69 7.08 -3.77 -25.18
N TYR A 70 7.46 -2.84 -24.29
CA TYR A 70 8.42 -3.13 -23.24
C TYR A 70 7.74 -3.93 -22.11
N ASN A 71 8.17 -5.18 -21.94
CA ASN A 71 7.65 -6.11 -20.92
C ASN A 71 8.62 -6.32 -19.73
N GLY A 72 9.67 -5.50 -19.63
CA GLY A 72 10.75 -5.65 -18.65
C GLY A 72 10.33 -5.44 -17.20
N HIS A 73 9.37 -4.54 -16.93
CA HIS A 73 8.88 -4.29 -15.57
C HIS A 73 7.65 -5.15 -15.23
N GLN A 74 6.98 -5.72 -16.22
CA GLN A 74 5.76 -6.52 -16.04
C GLN A 74 6.05 -8.00 -15.83
N LEU A 75 7.23 -8.50 -16.24
CA LEU A 75 7.62 -9.90 -16.04
C LEU A 75 8.74 -10.02 -15.00
N GLY A 76 8.55 -10.90 -14.02
CA GLY A 76 9.54 -11.23 -12.99
C GLY A 76 10.02 -12.67 -13.08
N GLY A 77 11.26 -12.93 -12.67
CA GLY A 77 11.86 -14.28 -12.69
C GLY A 77 11.90 -14.89 -14.09
N VAL A 78 12.24 -14.10 -15.10
CA VAL A 78 12.21 -14.51 -16.50
C VAL A 78 13.38 -15.43 -16.82
N THR A 79 13.09 -16.63 -17.34
CA THR A 79 14.10 -17.50 -17.95
C THR A 79 14.04 -17.35 -19.47
N ILE A 80 15.17 -17.01 -20.06
CA ILE A 80 15.30 -16.73 -21.48
C ILE A 80 15.90 -17.96 -22.18
N HIS A 81 15.38 -18.29 -23.36
CA HIS A 81 15.94 -19.26 -24.30
C HIS A 81 16.56 -18.53 -25.50
N SER A 82 17.28 -19.24 -26.37
CA SER A 82 18.01 -18.64 -27.50
C SER A 82 17.18 -17.62 -28.29
N LYS A 83 17.81 -16.48 -28.64
CA LYS A 83 17.20 -15.31 -29.32
C LYS A 83 16.15 -14.56 -28.50
N ASP A 84 16.46 -14.27 -27.24
CA ASP A 84 15.63 -13.44 -26.35
C ASP A 84 14.20 -13.94 -26.12
N ARG A 85 13.95 -15.22 -26.40
CA ARG A 85 12.61 -15.82 -26.26
C ARG A 85 12.36 -16.18 -24.81
N VAL A 86 11.24 -15.73 -24.26
CA VAL A 86 10.81 -16.11 -22.91
C VAL A 86 10.45 -17.59 -22.90
N LYS A 87 11.15 -18.38 -22.09
CA LYS A 87 10.84 -19.79 -21.83
C LYS A 87 9.85 -19.91 -20.67
N SER A 88 10.11 -19.21 -19.58
CA SER A 88 9.20 -19.10 -18.43
C SER A 88 9.33 -17.73 -17.77
N ALA A 89 8.31 -17.33 -17.04
CA ALA A 89 8.33 -16.21 -16.11
C ALA A 89 7.66 -16.67 -14.81
N GLU A 90 8.22 -16.28 -13.67
CA GLU A 90 7.71 -16.67 -12.35
C GLU A 90 6.64 -15.72 -11.83
N ALA A 91 6.69 -14.45 -12.25
CA ALA A 91 5.77 -13.41 -11.81
C ALA A 91 5.31 -12.53 -12.97
N VAL A 92 4.09 -12.02 -12.85
CA VAL A 92 3.51 -11.02 -13.75
C VAL A 92 2.94 -9.88 -12.91
N GLN A 93 3.28 -8.64 -13.26
CA GLN A 93 2.73 -7.43 -12.67
C GLN A 93 1.68 -6.82 -13.61
N LEU A 94 0.56 -6.40 -13.04
CA LEU A 94 -0.52 -5.68 -13.72
C LEU A 94 -0.86 -4.42 -12.93
N THR A 95 -0.74 -3.27 -13.60
CA THR A 95 -0.94 -1.95 -13.02
C THR A 95 -2.19 -1.30 -13.63
N TYR A 96 -3.03 -0.73 -12.75
CA TYR A 96 -4.22 0.02 -13.14
C TYR A 96 -4.03 1.48 -12.70
N TYR A 97 -3.96 2.38 -13.66
CA TYR A 97 -3.71 3.79 -13.39
C TYR A 97 -5.03 4.52 -13.11
N LEU A 98 -5.15 5.06 -11.90
CA LEU A 98 -6.29 5.87 -11.47
C LEU A 98 -5.94 7.36 -11.50
N GLN A 99 -6.96 8.19 -11.71
CA GLN A 99 -6.83 9.63 -11.87
C GLN A 99 -7.28 10.39 -10.61
N ALA A 100 -6.40 11.26 -10.11
CA ALA A 100 -6.65 12.12 -8.94
C ALA A 100 -6.82 13.60 -9.37
N ILE A 101 -7.91 13.94 -10.07
CA ILE A 101 -8.20 15.34 -10.44
C ILE A 101 -8.96 16.07 -9.33
N ASN A 102 -9.98 15.42 -8.77
CA ASN A 102 -10.98 16.05 -7.92
C ASN A 102 -11.16 15.26 -6.63
N ALA A 103 -11.53 15.94 -5.55
CA ALA A 103 -11.85 15.29 -4.27
C ALA A 103 -12.91 14.18 -4.41
N LEU A 104 -13.90 14.34 -5.31
CA LEU A 104 -14.87 13.28 -5.58
C LEU A 104 -14.22 12.06 -6.23
N ASN A 105 -13.30 12.25 -7.19
CA ASN A 105 -12.56 11.15 -7.79
C ASN A 105 -11.68 10.45 -6.77
N ASP A 106 -11.04 11.18 -5.87
CA ASP A 106 -10.19 10.59 -4.83
C ASP A 106 -10.99 9.64 -3.93
N VAL A 107 -12.17 10.07 -3.45
CA VAL A 107 -12.99 9.20 -2.59
C VAL A 107 -13.58 8.01 -3.38
N VAL A 108 -13.92 8.20 -4.66
CA VAL A 108 -14.37 7.10 -5.52
C VAL A 108 -13.22 6.12 -5.79
N ALA A 109 -12.01 6.62 -6.05
CA ALA A 109 -10.81 5.84 -6.29
C ALA A 109 -10.42 5.04 -5.05
N GLU A 110 -10.41 5.65 -3.87
CA GLU A 110 -10.19 4.97 -2.59
C GLU A 110 -11.19 3.81 -2.39
N LYS A 111 -12.48 4.07 -2.67
CA LYS A 111 -13.50 3.02 -2.56
C LYS A 111 -13.33 1.93 -3.61
N TRP A 112 -12.93 2.29 -4.83
CA TRP A 112 -12.64 1.34 -5.90
C TRP A 112 -11.44 0.45 -5.53
N GLU A 113 -10.38 1.02 -4.97
CA GLU A 113 -9.19 0.31 -4.50
C GLU A 113 -9.54 -0.71 -3.41
N SER A 114 -10.40 -0.35 -2.46
CA SER A 114 -10.92 -1.28 -1.46
C SER A 114 -11.65 -2.47 -2.10
N ILE A 115 -12.54 -2.23 -3.07
CA ILE A 115 -13.26 -3.31 -3.77
C ILE A 115 -12.30 -4.14 -4.65
N PHE A 116 -11.27 -3.51 -5.21
CA PHE A 116 -10.22 -4.18 -5.96
C PHE A 116 -9.47 -5.18 -5.08
N CYS A 117 -9.04 -4.78 -3.87
CA CYS A 117 -8.40 -5.68 -2.91
C CYS A 117 -9.32 -6.87 -2.56
N ASP A 118 -10.60 -6.62 -2.27
CA ASP A 118 -11.57 -7.69 -1.98
C ASP A 118 -11.75 -8.65 -3.17
N THR A 119 -11.78 -8.11 -4.38
CA THR A 119 -11.90 -8.88 -5.62
C THR A 119 -10.67 -9.77 -5.82
N VAL A 120 -9.46 -9.23 -5.61
CA VAL A 120 -8.21 -9.99 -5.73
C VAL A 120 -8.14 -11.08 -4.66
N ASP A 121 -8.51 -10.79 -3.41
CA ASP A 121 -8.55 -11.80 -2.34
C ASP A 121 -9.56 -12.91 -2.66
N HIS A 122 -10.73 -12.57 -3.21
CA HIS A 122 -11.69 -13.57 -3.67
C HIS A 122 -11.10 -14.48 -4.77
N PHE A 123 -10.40 -13.91 -5.75
CA PHE A 123 -9.70 -14.69 -6.79
C PHE A 123 -8.57 -15.56 -6.22
N GLN A 124 -7.83 -15.06 -5.23
CA GLN A 124 -6.77 -15.79 -4.53
C GLN A 124 -7.32 -17.01 -3.81
N ARG A 125 -8.46 -16.87 -3.11
CA ARG A 125 -9.13 -17.99 -2.44
C ARG A 125 -9.66 -19.03 -3.43
N ALA A 126 -10.17 -18.58 -4.58
CA ALA A 126 -10.67 -19.45 -5.64
C ALA A 126 -9.55 -20.19 -6.39
N ASN A 127 -8.34 -19.62 -6.48
CA ASN A 127 -7.22 -20.16 -7.24
C ASN A 127 -5.97 -20.31 -6.37
N ARG A 128 -5.87 -21.41 -5.60
CA ARG A 128 -4.75 -21.63 -4.67
C ARG A 128 -3.38 -21.82 -5.34
N GLU A 129 -3.35 -22.16 -6.62
CA GLU A 129 -2.11 -22.37 -7.39
C GLU A 129 -1.40 -21.05 -7.73
N VAL A 130 -2.12 -19.93 -7.76
CA VAL A 130 -1.58 -18.62 -8.09
C VAL A 130 -1.52 -17.79 -6.80
N LYS A 131 -0.38 -17.13 -6.55
CA LYS A 131 -0.24 -16.15 -5.46
C LYS A 131 -0.37 -14.75 -6.03
N MET A 132 -1.33 -13.99 -5.52
CA MET A 132 -1.63 -12.62 -5.92
C MET A 132 -1.36 -11.68 -4.75
N TYR A 133 -0.73 -10.55 -5.03
CA TYR A 133 -0.39 -9.52 -4.05
C TYR A 133 -0.99 -8.19 -4.53
N PRO A 134 -2.17 -7.78 -4.03
CA PRO A 134 -2.73 -6.48 -4.38
C PRO A 134 -1.91 -5.38 -3.71
N PHE A 135 -1.69 -4.29 -4.45
CA PHE A 135 -1.04 -3.07 -3.96
C PHE A 135 -1.85 -1.87 -4.46
N THR A 136 -2.14 -0.94 -3.54
CA THR A 136 -3.00 0.23 -3.78
C THR A 136 -2.37 1.49 -3.19
N SER A 137 -2.92 2.67 -3.52
CA SER A 137 -2.41 3.94 -2.97
C SER A 137 -2.52 4.01 -1.43
N ALA A 138 -3.54 3.38 -0.85
CA ALA A 138 -3.76 3.33 0.58
C ALA A 138 -2.90 2.28 1.32
N SER A 139 -2.36 1.28 0.62
CA SER A 139 -1.66 0.13 1.22
C SER A 139 -0.52 0.56 2.14
N LEU A 140 0.32 1.51 1.70
CA LEU A 140 1.43 2.01 2.50
C LEU A 140 0.95 2.71 3.78
N GLY A 141 -0.11 3.52 3.68
CA GLY A 141 -0.70 4.20 4.83
C GLY A 141 -1.30 3.22 5.84
N GLU A 142 -2.01 2.20 5.35
CA GLU A 142 -2.60 1.15 6.16
C GLU A 142 -1.53 0.32 6.90
N ASP A 143 -0.44 -0.04 6.21
CA ASP A 143 0.68 -0.77 6.80
C ASP A 143 1.41 0.04 7.87
N PHE A 144 1.56 1.35 7.67
CA PHE A 144 2.07 2.24 8.72
C PHE A 144 1.14 2.29 9.93
N GLN A 145 -0.18 2.38 9.73
CA GLN A 145 -1.15 2.39 10.84
C GLN A 145 -1.15 1.07 11.60
N LYS A 146 -1.12 -0.07 10.90
CA LYS A 146 -1.00 -1.40 11.53
C LYS A 146 0.26 -1.51 12.37
N THR A 147 1.40 -1.07 11.82
CA THR A 147 2.68 -1.08 12.54
C THR A 147 2.65 -0.19 13.78
N SER A 148 2.03 0.99 13.69
CA SER A 148 1.83 1.92 14.80
C SER A 148 1.02 1.28 15.95
N ILE A 149 -0.11 0.65 15.63
CA ILE A 149 -0.98 -0.03 16.62
C ILE A 149 -0.24 -1.18 17.30
N VAL A 150 0.54 -1.96 16.55
CA VAL A 150 1.34 -3.06 17.12
C VAL A 150 2.41 -2.52 18.08
N SER A 151 3.10 -1.44 17.69
CA SER A 151 4.11 -0.78 18.54
C SER A 151 3.52 -0.13 19.80
N GLN A 152 2.26 0.29 19.79
CA GLN A 152 1.63 0.97 20.92
C GLN A 152 1.78 0.20 22.24
N ARG A 153 1.59 -1.12 22.24
CA ARG A 153 1.72 -1.95 23.44
C ARG A 153 3.16 -1.96 23.99
N TYR A 154 4.15 -2.06 23.11
CA TYR A 154 5.56 -2.03 23.49
C TYR A 154 5.98 -0.66 24.01
N LEU A 155 5.46 0.42 23.42
CA LEU A 155 5.74 1.78 23.88
C LEU A 155 5.15 2.04 25.27
N ILE A 156 3.90 1.64 25.52
CA ILE A 156 3.26 1.81 26.83
C ILE A 156 4.00 1.01 27.91
N THR A 157 4.39 -0.23 27.61
CA THR A 157 5.12 -1.09 28.56
C THR A 157 6.52 -0.55 28.86
N SER A 158 7.25 -0.10 27.84
CA SER A 158 8.56 0.55 28.00
C SER A 158 8.44 1.82 28.85
N LEU A 159 7.46 2.68 28.57
CA LEU A 159 7.21 3.89 29.35
C LEU A 159 6.91 3.55 30.81
N ALA A 160 6.02 2.58 31.08
CA ALA A 160 5.73 2.14 32.44
C ALA A 160 6.98 1.60 33.17
N LEU A 161 7.84 0.85 32.47
CA LEU A 161 9.09 0.34 33.03
C LEU A 161 10.06 1.49 33.38
N VAL A 162 10.23 2.47 32.50
CA VAL A 162 11.08 3.64 32.75
C VAL A 162 10.56 4.45 33.94
N LEU A 163 9.25 4.66 34.02
CA LEU A 163 8.63 5.39 35.13
C LEU A 163 8.78 4.67 36.47
N THR A 164 8.55 3.35 36.49
CA THR A 164 8.72 2.54 37.71
C THR A 164 10.16 2.51 38.17
N LEU A 165 11.12 2.35 37.25
CA LEU A 165 12.54 2.41 37.55
C LEU A 165 12.95 3.80 38.07
N ALA A 166 12.44 4.88 37.47
CA ALA A 166 12.72 6.24 37.93
C ALA A 166 12.21 6.47 39.36
N VAL A 167 11.00 6.01 39.68
CA VAL A 167 10.45 6.07 41.05
C VAL A 167 11.29 5.25 42.02
N LEU A 168 11.70 4.04 41.65
CA LEU A 168 12.55 3.18 42.48
C LEU A 168 13.94 3.79 42.72
N CYS A 169 14.60 4.30 41.67
CA CYS A 169 15.90 4.95 41.78
C CYS A 169 15.85 6.27 42.58
N CYS A 170 14.75 7.02 42.51
CA CYS A 170 14.55 8.22 43.31
C CYS A 170 14.10 7.91 44.76
N SER A 171 13.71 6.67 45.04
CA SER A 171 13.39 6.18 46.38
C SER A 171 14.67 5.70 47.06
N MET A 172 15.36 6.62 47.75
CA MET A 172 16.45 6.25 48.64
C MET A 172 15.95 5.30 49.74
N GLN A 173 16.84 4.46 50.25
CA GLN A 173 16.58 3.48 51.32
C GLN A 173 16.07 4.09 52.65
N ASP A 174 16.15 5.42 52.78
CA ASP A 174 15.55 6.22 53.86
C ASP A 174 14.41 7.12 53.33
N CYS A 175 13.16 6.67 53.53
CA CYS A 175 11.94 7.36 53.08
C CYS A 175 11.78 8.80 53.64
N VAL A 176 12.50 9.17 54.71
CA VAL A 176 12.41 10.49 55.36
C VAL A 176 13.25 11.55 54.65
N ARG A 177 14.29 11.14 53.89
CA ARG A 177 15.20 12.06 53.17
C ARG A 177 14.97 12.07 51.65
N SER A 178 14.31 11.06 51.11
CA SER A 178 13.87 11.02 49.72
C SER A 178 12.83 12.12 49.45
N LYS A 179 13.00 12.88 48.36
CA LYS A 179 12.02 13.85 47.84
C LYS A 179 11.32 13.29 46.60
N PRO A 180 10.52 12.21 46.70
CA PRO A 180 9.85 11.59 45.55
C PRO A 180 8.92 12.58 44.82
N TRP A 181 8.41 13.58 45.55
CA TRP A 181 7.63 14.68 44.99
C TRP A 181 8.37 15.50 43.95
N LEU A 182 9.69 15.68 44.08
CA LEU A 182 10.46 16.43 43.09
C LEU A 182 10.48 15.69 41.74
N GLY A 183 10.65 14.36 41.78
CA GLY A 183 10.60 13.49 40.60
C GLY A 183 9.22 13.46 39.95
N LEU A 184 8.16 13.38 40.76
CA LEU A 184 6.79 13.43 40.24
C LEU A 184 6.48 14.77 39.56
N THR A 185 6.89 15.89 40.16
CA THR A 185 6.71 17.21 39.53
C THR A 185 7.49 17.35 38.22
N GLY A 186 8.68 16.74 38.12
CA GLY A 186 9.44 16.68 36.88
C GLY A 186 8.69 15.92 35.78
N LEU A 187 8.14 14.75 36.10
CA LEU A 187 7.36 13.95 35.16
C LEU A 187 6.10 14.69 34.67
N VAL A 188 5.37 15.33 35.58
CA VAL A 188 4.20 16.15 35.25
C VAL A 188 4.59 17.32 34.34
N THR A 189 5.74 17.94 34.57
CA THR A 189 6.22 19.06 33.75
C THR A 189 6.59 18.61 32.33
N VAL A 190 7.31 17.49 32.17
CA VAL A 190 7.70 16.94 30.86
C VAL A 190 6.48 16.48 30.05
N SER A 191 5.54 15.80 30.70
CA SER A 191 4.28 15.37 30.06
C SER A 191 3.43 16.56 29.62
N LEU A 192 3.29 17.60 30.46
CA LEU A 192 2.57 18.82 30.11
C LEU A 192 3.28 19.58 28.97
N ALA A 193 4.61 19.63 28.96
CA ALA A 193 5.38 20.24 27.88
C ALA A 193 5.16 19.50 26.54
N THR A 194 5.15 18.15 26.56
CA THR A 194 4.92 17.32 25.37
C THR A 194 3.49 17.49 24.84
N LEU A 195 2.49 17.51 25.73
CA LEU A 195 1.09 17.77 25.36
C LEU A 195 0.92 19.17 24.78
N THR A 196 1.58 20.17 25.36
CA THR A 196 1.52 21.56 24.88
C THR A 196 2.16 21.68 23.49
N ALA A 197 3.32 21.08 23.27
CA ALA A 197 3.98 21.04 21.97
C ALA A 197 3.11 20.33 20.92
N ALA A 198 2.51 19.19 21.25
CA ALA A 198 1.58 18.49 20.37
C ALA A 198 0.34 19.33 20.03
N GLY A 199 -0.20 20.06 21.01
CA GLY A 199 -1.31 20.99 20.83
C GLY A 199 -0.98 22.14 19.87
N ILE A 200 0.21 22.75 20.03
CA ILE A 200 0.67 23.83 19.12
C ILE A 200 0.82 23.30 17.69
N ILE A 201 1.37 22.10 17.51
CA ILE A 201 1.51 21.48 16.18
C ILE A 201 0.13 21.22 15.55
N ASN A 202 -0.84 20.75 16.32
CA ASN A 202 -2.20 20.53 15.83
C ASN A 202 -2.87 21.86 15.43
N LEU A 203 -2.77 22.90 16.27
CA LEU A 203 -3.34 24.22 16.00
C LEU A 203 -2.73 24.91 14.76
N THR A 204 -1.46 24.63 14.46
CA THR A 204 -0.77 25.15 13.26
C THR A 204 -1.06 24.34 12.00
N GLY A 205 -1.96 23.34 12.06
CA GLY A 205 -2.31 22.49 10.94
C GLY A 205 -1.26 21.42 10.62
N GLY A 206 -0.32 21.17 11.53
CA GLY A 206 0.66 20.11 11.41
C GLY A 206 -0.01 18.74 11.42
N LYS A 207 0.37 17.88 10.47
CA LYS A 207 -0.13 16.50 10.40
C LYS A 207 0.63 15.62 11.39
N TYR A 208 -0.11 14.86 12.21
CA TYR A 208 0.48 13.88 13.11
C TYR A 208 1.10 12.73 12.31
N ASN A 209 2.41 12.53 12.46
CA ASN A 209 3.13 11.41 11.85
C ASN A 209 3.42 10.34 12.93
N SER A 210 3.49 9.08 12.52
CA SER A 210 3.89 7.96 13.38
C SER A 210 5.24 8.17 14.08
N THR A 211 6.15 8.99 13.51
CA THR A 211 7.42 9.36 14.17
C THR A 211 7.22 10.07 15.52
N PHE A 212 6.09 10.75 15.73
CA PHE A 212 5.79 11.43 17.01
C PHE A 212 5.60 10.46 18.18
N LEU A 213 5.35 9.16 17.93
CA LEU A 213 5.28 8.13 18.97
C LEU A 213 6.60 7.95 19.74
N GLY A 214 7.73 8.33 19.14
CA GLY A 214 9.06 8.23 19.76
C GLY A 214 9.46 9.43 20.64
N LEU A 215 8.79 10.58 20.54
CA LEU A 215 9.14 11.79 21.29
C LEU A 215 9.18 11.64 22.82
N PRO A 216 8.26 10.93 23.49
CA PRO A 216 8.31 10.80 24.95
C PRO A 216 9.50 9.95 25.45
N PHE A 217 10.27 9.30 24.56
CA PHE A 217 11.49 8.59 24.91
C PHE A 217 12.76 9.44 24.73
N ILE A 218 12.67 10.55 24.01
CA ILE A 218 13.78 11.49 23.77
C ILE A 218 13.81 12.58 24.85
N MET A 219 12.64 12.97 25.35
CA MET A 219 12.47 13.94 26.43
C MET A 219 12.66 13.29 27.81
#